data_AF-A0A523B0W1-F1
#
_entry.id   AF-A0A523B0W1-F1
#
_cell.length_a   1.000
_cell.length_b   1.000
_cell.length_c   1.000
_cell.angle_alpha   90.00
_cell.angle_beta   90.00
_cell.angle_gamma   90.00
#
_symmetry.space_group_name_H-M   'P 1'
#
loop_
_entity.id
_entity.type
_entity.pdbx_description
1 polymer ?
#
loop_
_entity_poly.entity_id
_entity_poly.type
_entity_poly.pdbx_seq_one_letter_code
_entity_poly.pdbx_strand_id
1 'polypeptide(L)'
;MRRSAEKGKSHSTRPITSDVASKLKISEEEVVSLIVDYAKKGYPPSMIGVLLRDQHGIALARDFIGKKITKVLAEKGLAPQIPEDLANLMRRAAKVRRHLEEHPKDYFSLRGLQLIESKIHRLV
;
A
#
# COMPACT_ATOMS: atom_id res chain seq x y z
N MET A 1 -18.70 4.79 2.56
CA MET A 1 -19.35 4.19 1.38
C MET A 1 -18.53 4.51 0.13
N ARG A 2 -18.11 3.52 -0.68
CA ARG A 2 -17.50 3.78 -2.00
C ARG A 2 -18.59 4.40 -2.89
N ARG A 3 -18.37 5.59 -3.45
CA ARG A 3 -19.35 6.29 -4.31
C ARG A 3 -19.23 5.85 -5.77
N SER A 4 -19.19 4.55 -6.03
CA SER A 4 -19.28 3.96 -7.36
C SER A 4 -20.47 3.02 -7.40
N ALA A 5 -21.32 3.14 -8.42
CA ALA A 5 -22.51 2.28 -8.58
C ALA A 5 -22.14 0.82 -8.92
N GLU A 6 -20.95 0.62 -9.49
CA GLU A 6 -20.48 -0.67 -9.98
C GLU A 6 -20.06 -1.60 -8.82
N LYS A 7 -20.57 -2.83 -8.85
CA LYS A 7 -20.30 -3.88 -7.86
C LYS A 7 -19.17 -4.82 -8.34
N GLY A 8 -17.98 -4.27 -8.54
CA GLY A 8 -16.81 -5.06 -8.91
C GLY A 8 -16.44 -6.11 -7.83
N LYS A 9 -16.15 -7.35 -8.25
CA LYS A 9 -15.77 -8.48 -7.38
C LYS A 9 -14.28 -8.85 -7.41
N SER A 10 -13.45 -8.07 -8.10
CA SER A 10 -12.01 -8.35 -8.21
C SER A 10 -11.31 -8.18 -6.86
N HIS A 11 -10.67 -9.25 -6.40
CA HIS A 11 -9.83 -9.29 -5.21
C HIS A 11 -8.83 -10.45 -5.32
N SER A 12 -7.77 -10.41 -4.53
CA SER A 12 -6.83 -11.53 -4.43
C SER A 12 -7.40 -12.60 -3.51
N THR A 13 -7.51 -13.83 -4.01
CA THR A 13 -7.85 -15.02 -3.22
C THR A 13 -6.56 -15.68 -2.75
N ARG A 14 -6.41 -15.84 -1.45
CA ARG A 14 -5.24 -16.51 -0.86
C ARG A 14 -5.37 -18.03 -0.96
N PRO A 15 -4.26 -18.76 -1.11
CA PRO A 15 -4.28 -20.21 -1.02
C PRO A 15 -4.71 -20.65 0.39
N ILE A 16 -5.28 -21.85 0.48
CA ILE A 16 -5.76 -22.44 1.74
C ILE A 16 -4.57 -22.86 2.62
N THR A 17 -3.51 -23.40 2.00
CA THR A 17 -2.27 -23.78 2.68
C THR A 17 -1.20 -22.70 2.50
N SER A 18 -0.56 -22.35 3.61
CA SER A 18 0.51 -21.33 3.69
C SER A 18 1.92 -21.93 3.76
N ASP A 19 2.08 -23.24 3.49
CA ASP A 19 3.35 -23.98 3.63
C ASP A 19 4.36 -23.67 2.51
N VAL A 20 4.37 -22.43 2.03
CA VAL A 20 5.34 -21.94 1.05
C VAL A 20 6.72 -21.79 1.71
N ALA A 21 6.76 -21.49 3.02
CA ALA A 21 7.98 -21.39 3.80
C ALA A 21 8.78 -22.70 3.81
N SER A 22 8.12 -23.87 3.80
CA SER A 22 8.80 -25.17 3.76
C SER A 22 9.46 -25.47 2.41
N LYS A 23 9.02 -24.80 1.32
CA LYS A 23 9.54 -25.00 -0.04
C LYS A 23 10.70 -24.06 -0.38
N LEU A 24 10.70 -22.86 0.22
CA LEU A 24 11.72 -21.85 0.02
C LEU A 24 12.71 -21.88 1.19
N LYS A 25 13.98 -22.18 0.92
CA LYS A 25 15.07 -22.20 1.93
C LYS A 25 15.55 -20.78 2.31
N ILE A 26 14.62 -19.85 2.47
CA ILE A 26 14.92 -18.45 2.83
C ILE A 26 14.70 -18.32 4.34
N SER A 27 15.68 -17.74 5.05
CA SER A 27 15.56 -17.53 6.49
C SER A 27 14.66 -16.32 6.80
N GLU A 28 14.03 -16.32 7.97
CA GLU A 28 13.24 -15.17 8.44
C GLU A 28 14.09 -13.89 8.51
N GLU A 29 15.36 -14.03 8.91
CA GLU A 29 16.32 -12.93 9.04
C GLU A 29 16.62 -12.28 7.67
N GLU A 30 16.74 -13.08 6.62
CA GLU A 30 16.96 -12.60 5.25
C GLU A 30 15.74 -11.83 4.73
N VAL A 31 14.52 -12.28 5.03
CA VAL A 31 13.31 -11.53 4.66
C VAL A 31 13.26 -10.19 5.38
N VAL A 32 13.63 -10.14 6.66
CA VAL A 32 13.64 -8.90 7.44
C VAL A 32 14.71 -7.93 6.92
N SER A 33 15.91 -8.41 6.57
CA SER A 33 16.96 -7.56 6.01
C SER A 33 16.53 -6.96 4.68
N LEU A 34 15.95 -7.76 3.78
CA LEU A 34 15.39 -7.27 2.51
C LEU A 34 14.33 -6.19 2.72
N ILE A 35 13.38 -6.41 3.64
CA ILE A 35 12.35 -5.40 3.97
C ILE A 35 12.99 -4.09 4.42
N VAL A 36 14.00 -4.15 5.29
CA VAL A 36 14.70 -2.97 5.80
C VAL A 36 15.45 -2.25 4.68
N ASP A 37 16.11 -2.98 3.78
CA ASP A 37 16.84 -2.40 2.66
C ASP A 37 15.92 -1.69 1.68
N TYR A 38 14.78 -2.29 1.33
CA TYR A 38 13.79 -1.64 0.49
C TYR A 38 13.14 -0.43 1.18
N ALA A 39 12.93 -0.50 2.51
CA ALA A 39 12.43 0.65 3.27
C ALA A 39 13.43 1.81 3.29
N LYS A 40 14.73 1.53 3.44
CA LYS A 40 15.80 2.54 3.37
C LYS A 40 15.89 3.18 1.98
N LYS A 41 15.61 2.42 0.92
CA LYS A 41 15.48 2.95 -0.46
C LYS A 41 14.23 3.83 -0.66
N GLY A 42 13.33 3.90 0.32
CA GLY A 42 12.13 4.73 0.29
C GLY A 42 10.92 4.08 -0.39
N TYR A 43 10.94 2.76 -0.59
CA TYR A 43 9.77 2.07 -1.15
C TYR A 43 8.63 1.97 -0.13
N PRO A 44 7.37 2.18 -0.56
CA PRO A 44 6.22 2.05 0.33
C PRO A 44 5.95 0.57 0.68
N PRO A 45 5.34 0.27 1.85
CA PRO A 45 5.09 -1.10 2.31
C PRO A 45 4.34 -1.97 1.29
N SER A 46 3.39 -1.39 0.55
CA SER A 46 2.64 -2.11 -0.50
C SER A 46 3.55 -2.55 -1.65
N MET A 47 4.49 -1.70 -2.06
CA MET A 47 5.45 -1.99 -3.12
C MET A 47 6.54 -2.96 -2.67
N ILE A 48 6.97 -2.88 -1.40
CA ILE A 48 7.88 -3.87 -0.80
C ILE A 48 7.28 -5.28 -0.92
N GLY A 49 5.98 -5.44 -0.60
CA GLY A 49 5.31 -6.73 -0.74
C GLY A 49 5.28 -7.26 -2.18
N VAL A 50 5.13 -6.38 -3.17
CA VAL A 50 5.16 -6.75 -4.60
C VAL A 50 6.57 -7.16 -5.02
N LEU A 51 7.60 -6.41 -4.61
CA LEU A 51 8.99 -6.73 -4.93
C LEU A 51 9.43 -8.06 -4.30
N LEU A 52 9.05 -8.32 -3.05
CA LEU A 52 9.31 -9.60 -2.39
C LEU A 52 8.66 -10.77 -3.13
N ARG A 53 7.44 -10.59 -3.66
CA ARG A 53 6.75 -11.61 -4.43
C ARG A 53 7.38 -11.84 -5.79
N ASP A 54 7.64 -10.77 -6.54
CA ASP A 54 7.99 -10.86 -7.96
C ASP A 54 9.50 -11.08 -8.17
N GLN A 55 10.36 -10.57 -7.29
CA GLN A 55 11.82 -10.72 -7.40
C GLN A 55 12.37 -11.90 -6.59
N HIS A 56 11.83 -12.12 -5.38
CA HIS A 56 12.37 -13.11 -4.43
C HIS A 56 11.49 -14.35 -4.27
N GLY A 57 10.34 -14.40 -4.94
CA GLY A 57 9.39 -15.53 -4.85
C GLY A 57 8.63 -15.62 -3.52
N ILE A 58 8.74 -14.60 -2.66
CA ILE A 58 8.09 -14.57 -1.34
C ILE A 58 6.65 -14.08 -1.51
N ALA A 59 5.71 -15.02 -1.68
CA ALA A 59 4.31 -14.70 -1.93
C ALA A 59 3.64 -13.90 -0.79
N LEU A 60 3.88 -14.31 0.45
CA LEU A 60 3.32 -13.69 1.65
C LEU A 60 4.41 -13.55 2.72
N ALA A 61 4.87 -12.32 2.97
CA ALA A 61 5.85 -12.05 4.04
C ALA A 61 5.35 -12.46 5.44
N ARG A 62 4.02 -12.54 5.63
CA ARG A 62 3.41 -12.98 6.90
C ARG A 62 3.69 -14.45 7.21
N ASP A 63 3.84 -15.28 6.18
CA ASP A 63 3.99 -16.72 6.39
C ASP A 63 5.42 -17.08 6.83
N PHE A 64 6.39 -16.22 6.53
CA PHE A 64 7.77 -16.35 7.01
C PHE A 64 7.94 -15.69 8.39
N ILE A 65 7.57 -14.42 8.54
CA ILE A 65 7.90 -13.64 9.75
C ILE A 65 6.79 -13.73 10.84
N GLY A 66 5.61 -14.25 10.50
CA GLY A 66 4.43 -14.24 11.39
C GLY A 66 3.79 -12.86 11.61
N LYS A 67 4.44 -11.77 11.17
CA LYS A 67 4.00 -10.38 11.30
C LYS A 67 3.72 -9.73 9.95
N LYS A 68 2.96 -8.62 9.96
CA LYS A 68 2.77 -7.78 8.75
C LYS A 68 4.01 -6.90 8.53
N ILE A 69 4.31 -6.60 7.27
CA ILE A 69 5.41 -5.70 6.86
C ILE A 69 5.36 -4.37 7.62
N THR A 70 4.17 -3.79 7.80
CA THR A 70 3.99 -2.53 8.55
C THR A 70 4.42 -2.62 10.01
N LYS A 71 4.22 -3.77 10.67
CA LYS A 71 4.70 -4.00 12.05
C LYS A 71 6.22 -4.14 12.09
N VAL A 72 6.80 -4.86 11.13
CA VAL A 72 8.26 -5.01 11.01
C VAL A 72 8.93 -3.65 10.84
N LEU A 73 8.36 -2.78 10.00
CA LEU A 73 8.86 -1.41 9.81
C LEU A 73 8.72 -0.55 11.08
N ALA A 74 7.62 -0.71 11.83
CA ALA A 74 7.43 0.00 13.10
C ALA A 74 8.44 -0.43 14.17
N GLU A 75 8.68 -1.74 14.32
CA GLU A 75 9.67 -2.30 15.25
C GLU A 75 11.09 -1.83 14.93
N LYS A 76 11.40 -1.57 13.66
CA LYS A 76 12.70 -1.05 13.20
C LYS A 76 12.79 0.48 13.16
N GLY A 77 11.74 1.20 13.58
CA GLY A 77 11.73 2.67 13.57
C GLY A 77 11.68 3.29 12.17
N LEU A 78 11.37 2.51 11.13
CA LEU A 78 11.28 2.93 9.73
C LEU A 78 9.83 3.13 9.28
N ALA A 79 8.88 3.12 10.21
CA ALA A 79 7.48 3.34 9.89
C ALA A 79 7.22 4.80 9.46
N PRO A 80 6.47 5.02 8.37
CA PRO A 80 6.05 6.35 7.99
C PRO A 80 5.08 6.92 9.04
N GLN A 81 5.21 8.21 9.35
CA GLN A 81 4.34 8.89 10.31
C GLN A 81 2.87 8.91 9.86
N ILE A 82 2.66 8.98 8.55
CA ILE A 82 1.33 8.97 7.93
C ILE A 82 1.12 7.62 7.24
N PRO A 83 -0.03 6.95 7.43
CA PRO A 83 -0.37 5.73 6.69
C PRO A 83 -0.29 5.95 5.17
N GLU A 84 0.27 4.97 4.46
CA GLU A 84 0.49 5.04 3.01
C GLU A 84 -0.79 5.40 2.23
N ASP A 85 -1.91 4.78 2.59
CA ASP A 85 -3.21 5.01 1.96
C ASP A 85 -3.67 6.47 2.07
N LEU A 86 -3.47 7.09 3.24
CA LEU A 86 -3.84 8.48 3.48
C LEU A 86 -2.91 9.42 2.69
N ALA A 87 -1.60 9.17 2.75
CA ALA A 87 -0.62 9.93 1.99
C ALA A 87 -0.90 9.89 0.47
N ASN A 88 -1.28 8.72 -0.05
CA ASN A 88 -1.65 8.55 -1.45
C ASN A 88 -2.90 9.35 -1.83
N LEU A 89 -3.91 9.40 -0.96
CA LEU A 89 -5.10 10.22 -1.19
C LEU A 89 -4.79 11.71 -1.15
N MET A 90 -3.96 12.16 -0.19
CA MET A 90 -3.53 13.56 -0.10
C MET A 90 -2.75 13.98 -1.35
N ARG A 91 -1.81 13.16 -1.83
CA ARG A 91 -1.07 13.43 -3.08
C ARG A 91 -2.01 13.54 -4.28
N ARG A 92 -3.02 12.65 -4.37
CA ARG A 92 -4.03 12.70 -5.43
C ARG A 92 -4.88 13.98 -5.35
N ALA A 93 -5.32 14.36 -4.15
CA ALA A 93 -6.08 15.60 -3.94
C ALA A 93 -5.27 16.83 -4.36
N ALA A 94 -4.00 16.92 -3.94
CA ALA A 94 -3.10 18.00 -4.31
C ALA A 94 -2.92 18.11 -5.83
N LYS A 95 -2.77 16.98 -6.54
CA LYS A 95 -2.67 16.96 -8.02
C LYS A 95 -3.94 17.49 -8.68
N VAL A 96 -5.12 17.07 -8.22
CA VAL A 96 -6.40 17.53 -8.77
C VAL A 96 -6.62 19.01 -8.47
N ARG A 97 -6.23 19.49 -7.29
CA ARG A 97 -6.31 20.90 -6.93
C ARG A 97 -5.47 21.78 -7.86
N ARG A 98 -4.22 21.40 -8.11
CA ARG A 98 -3.35 22.10 -9.07
C ARG A 98 -3.95 22.14 -10.49
N HIS A 99 -4.55 21.04 -10.94
CA HIS A 99 -5.25 21.00 -12.24
C HIS A 99 -6.44 21.98 -12.29
N LEU A 100 -7.21 22.09 -11.21
CA LEU A 100 -8.35 23.01 -11.14
C LEU A 100 -7.94 24.49 -11.05
N GLU A 101 -6.75 24.78 -10.52
CA GLU A 101 -6.18 26.14 -10.54
C GLU A 101 -5.89 26.60 -11.99
N GLU A 102 -5.41 25.70 -12.84
CA GLU A 102 -5.18 25.97 -14.28
C GLU A 102 -6.49 25.93 -15.09
N HIS A 103 -7.44 25.07 -14.71
CA HIS A 103 -8.70 24.83 -15.42
C HIS A 103 -9.93 24.91 -14.49
N PRO A 104 -10.38 26.12 -14.11
CA PRO A 104 -11.46 26.30 -13.12
C PRO A 104 -12.84 25.84 -13.61
N LYS A 105 -13.04 25.69 -14.92
CA LYS A 105 -14.33 25.26 -15.52
C LYS A 105 -14.48 23.74 -15.62
N ASP A 106 -13.49 22.96 -15.17
CA ASP A 106 -13.58 21.50 -15.14
C ASP A 106 -14.41 21.02 -13.94
N TYR A 107 -15.74 21.08 -14.09
CA TYR A 107 -16.69 20.65 -13.05
C TYR A 107 -16.61 19.16 -12.73
N PHE A 108 -16.14 18.32 -13.68
CA PHE A 108 -15.98 16.90 -13.45
C PHE A 108 -14.84 16.63 -12.46
N SER A 109 -13.70 17.29 -12.67
CA SER A 109 -12.56 17.23 -11.75
C SER A 109 -12.89 17.87 -10.40
N LEU A 110 -13.69 18.94 -10.36
CA LEU A 110 -14.18 19.55 -9.11
C LEU A 110 -14.98 18.56 -8.26
N ARG A 111 -15.95 17.86 -8.88
CA ARG A 111 -16.69 16.78 -8.22
C ARG A 111 -15.74 15.67 -7.76
N GLY A 112 -14.76 15.30 -8.58
CA GLY A 112 -13.72 14.34 -8.24
C GLY A 112 -12.92 14.73 -6.98
N LEU A 113 -12.53 16.00 -6.87
CA LEU A 113 -11.81 16.53 -5.71
C LEU A 113 -12.65 16.40 -4.43
N GLN A 114 -13.91 16.85 -4.46
CA GLN A 114 -14.83 16.75 -3.32
C GLN A 114 -15.01 15.31 -2.82
N LEU A 115 -15.04 14.33 -3.74
CA LEU A 115 -15.11 12.92 -3.40
C LEU A 115 -13.84 12.40 -2.73
N ILE A 116 -12.67 12.86 -3.19
CA ILE A 116 -11.37 12.50 -2.59
C ILE A 116 -11.27 13.11 -1.19
N GLU A 117 -11.60 14.39 -1.02
CA GLU A 117 -11.60 15.08 0.28
C GLU A 117 -12.57 14.43 1.27
N SER A 118 -13.80 14.13 0.83
CA SER A 118 -14.78 13.37 1.62
C SER A 118 -14.26 11.99 2.03
N LYS A 119 -13.36 11.38 1.25
CA LYS A 119 -12.74 10.09 1.59
C LYS A 119 -11.60 10.27 2.59
N ILE A 120 -10.81 11.34 2.47
CA ILE A 120 -9.75 11.70 3.41
C ILE A 120 -10.34 11.96 4.80
N HIS A 121 -11.37 12.80 4.89
CA HIS A 121 -12.04 13.12 6.18
C HIS A 121 -12.73 11.94 6.85
N ARG A 122 -12.91 10.82 6.14
CA ARG A 122 -13.46 9.57 6.71
C ARG A 122 -12.38 8.62 7.22
N LEU A 123 -11.13 8.83 6.82
CA LEU A 123 -9.98 8.01 7.20
C LEU A 123 -9.15 8.65 8.31
N VAL A 124 -9.22 9.98 8.42
CA VAL A 124 -8.82 10.76 9.60
C VAL A 124 -9.90 10.61 10.67
#